data_AF-A0A5B0SN94-F1
#
_entry.id   AF-A0A5B0SN94-F1
#
_cell.length_a   1.000
_cell.length_b   1.000
_cell.length_c   1.000
_cell.angle_alpha   90.00
_cell.angle_beta   90.00
_cell.angle_gamma   90.00
#
_symmetry.space_group_name_H-M   'P 1'
#
loop_
_entity.id
_entity.type
_entity.pdbx_description
1 polymer ?
#
loop_
_entity_poly.entity_id
_entity_poly.type
_entity_poly.pdbx_seq_one_letter_code
_entity_poly.pdbx_strand_id
1 'polypeptide(L)'
;LFVVLVRLAFLLGLTLNTMTILMSVGALALAWVYPFMKRYTHLQQVVLGAAFGGEIPMAFADVSESVPQSCWLMFLANILWAGAY
;
A
#
# COMPACT_ATOMS: atom_id res chain seq x y z
N LEU A 1 -23.19 -2.65 9.26
CA LEU A 1 -22.21 -1.54 9.12
C LEU A 1 -20.93 -1.96 8.40
N PHE A 2 -20.15 -2.91 8.91
CA PHE A 2 -18.88 -3.37 8.30
C PHE A 2 -18.97 -3.65 6.79
N VAL A 3 -19.90 -4.50 6.37
CA VAL A 3 -20.10 -4.85 4.94
C VAL A 3 -20.45 -3.63 4.08
N VAL A 4 -21.20 -2.67 4.63
CA VAL A 4 -21.58 -1.44 3.91
C VAL A 4 -20.34 -0.57 3.68
N LEU A 5 -19.52 -0.39 4.72
CA LEU A 5 -18.28 0.39 4.64
C LEU A 5 -17.28 -0.24 3.66
N VAL A 6 -17.12 -1.56 3.68
CA VAL A 6 -16.24 -2.27 2.72
C VAL A 6 -16.71 -2.07 1.28
N ARG A 7 -18.02 -2.19 1.02
CA ARG A 7 -18.57 -1.95 -0.32
C ARG A 7 -18.38 -0.50 -0.76
N LEU A 8 -18.62 0.47 0.12
CA LEU A 8 -18.42 1.89 -0.20
C LEU A 8 -16.95 2.21 -0.49
N ALA A 9 -16.02 1.68 0.31
CA ALA A 9 -14.58 1.84 0.07
C ALA A 9 -14.16 1.22 -1.27
N PHE A 10 -14.69 0.03 -1.61
CA PHE A 10 -14.42 -0.59 -2.90
C PHE A 10 -14.99 0.22 -4.08
N LEU A 11 -16.22 0.72 -3.97
CA LEU A 11 -16.85 1.56 -5.01
C LEU A 11 -16.09 2.87 -5.20
N LEU A 12 -15.61 3.50 -4.12
CA LEU A 12 -14.73 4.67 -4.19
C LEU A 12 -13.43 4.30 -4.90
N GLY A 13 -12.83 3.14 -4.58
CA GLY A 13 -11.65 2.61 -5.25
C GLY A 13 -11.79 2.50 -6.77
N LEU A 14 -12.97 2.11 -7.25
CA LEU A 14 -13.27 2.00 -8.69
C LEU A 14 -13.40 3.36 -9.41
N THR A 15 -13.48 4.48 -8.67
CA THR A 15 -13.53 5.83 -9.25
C THR A 15 -12.14 6.44 -9.48
N LEU A 16 -11.08 5.80 -8.97
CA LEU A 16 -9.70 6.22 -9.24
C LEU A 16 -9.27 5.79 -10.65
N ASN A 17 -8.12 6.32 -11.10
CA ASN A 17 -7.58 5.95 -12.40
C ASN A 17 -7.12 4.47 -12.45
N THR A 18 -7.00 3.93 -13.67
CA THR A 18 -6.61 2.53 -13.91
C THR A 18 -5.25 2.20 -13.28
N MET A 19 -4.31 3.15 -13.24
CA MET A 19 -2.98 2.94 -12.68
C MET A 19 -3.06 2.70 -11.18
N THR A 20 -3.80 3.54 -10.45
CA THR A 20 -4.01 3.41 -9.01
C THR A 20 -4.76 2.13 -8.67
N ILE A 21 -5.75 1.74 -9.47
CA ILE A 21 -6.46 0.47 -9.31
C ILE A 21 -5.49 -0.71 -9.45
N LEU A 22 -4.62 -0.72 -10.48
CA LEU A 22 -3.61 -1.75 -10.66
C LEU A 22 -2.63 -1.83 -9.48
N MET A 23 -2.20 -0.66 -8.96
CA MET A 23 -1.33 -0.59 -7.79
C MET A 23 -2.00 -1.08 -6.51
N SER A 24 -3.30 -0.83 -6.36
CA SER A 24 -4.08 -1.27 -5.20
C SER A 24 -4.09 -2.79 -5.05
N VAL A 25 -4.03 -3.54 -6.16
CA VAL A 25 -3.92 -5.01 -6.12
C VAL A 25 -2.60 -5.44 -5.46
N GLY A 26 -1.50 -4.76 -5.78
CA GLY A 26 -0.19 -5.00 -5.16
C GLY A 26 -0.19 -4.66 -3.66
N ALA A 27 -0.76 -3.52 -3.28
CA ALA A 27 -0.90 -3.11 -1.89
C ALA A 27 -1.79 -4.09 -1.09
N LEU A 28 -2.89 -4.57 -1.69
CA LEU A 28 -3.80 -5.53 -1.08
C LEU A 28 -3.12 -6.89 -0.89
N ALA A 29 -2.32 -7.34 -1.86
CA ALA A 29 -1.51 -8.55 -1.73
C ALA A 29 -0.51 -8.43 -0.56
N LEU A 30 0.19 -7.30 -0.44
CA LEU A 30 1.10 -7.03 0.68
C LEU A 30 0.37 -7.02 2.03
N ALA A 31 -0.78 -6.33 2.11
CA ALA A 31 -1.60 -6.28 3.32
C ALA A 31 -2.15 -7.65 3.72
N TRP A 32 -2.48 -8.50 2.74
CA TRP A 32 -2.93 -9.87 3.01
C TRP A 32 -1.79 -10.78 3.48
N VAL A 33 -0.58 -10.58 2.96
CA VAL A 33 0.61 -11.36 3.34
C VAL A 33 1.17 -10.91 4.69
N TYR A 34 1.02 -9.64 5.06
CA TYR A 34 1.55 -9.05 6.29
C TYR A 34 1.29 -9.85 7.58
N PRO A 35 0.07 -10.33 7.90
CA PRO A 35 -0.20 -11.09 9.11
C PRO A 35 0.61 -12.38 9.23
N PHE A 36 1.00 -12.98 8.10
CA PHE A 36 1.75 -14.23 8.05
C PHE A 36 3.26 -14.00 8.26
N MET A 37 3.76 -12.79 8.02
CA MET A 37 5.20 -12.51 8.07
C MET A 37 5.81 -12.64 9.46
N LYS A 38 4.98 -12.61 10.52
CA LYS A 38 5.38 -12.94 11.89
C LYS A 38 5.93 -14.35 12.06
N ARG A 39 5.55 -15.29 11.17
CA ARG A 39 5.95 -16.70 11.23
C ARG A 39 7.21 -17.02 10.43
N TYR A 40 7.58 -16.14 9.49
CA TYR A 40 8.65 -16.40 8.53
C TYR A 40 9.81 -15.41 8.61
N THR A 41 9.59 -14.22 9.16
CA THR A 41 10.59 -13.15 9.20
C THR A 41 10.67 -12.49 10.57
N HIS A 42 11.88 -12.18 11.02
CA HIS A 42 12.09 -11.34 12.22
C HIS A 42 11.86 -9.84 11.93
N LEU A 43 11.76 -9.47 10.65
CA LEU A 43 11.60 -8.09 10.16
C LEU A 43 10.13 -7.76 9.83
N GLN A 44 9.19 -8.17 10.69
CA GLN A 44 7.75 -7.93 10.48
C GLN A 44 7.41 -6.44 10.32
N GLN A 45 8.18 -5.53 10.93
CA GLN A 45 7.96 -4.09 10.85
C GLN A 45 8.28 -3.52 9.47
N VAL A 46 9.25 -4.11 8.75
CA VAL A 46 9.57 -3.75 7.37
C VAL A 46 8.39 -4.09 6.45
N VAL A 47 7.79 -5.27 6.66
CA VAL A 47 6.59 -5.69 5.91
C VAL A 47 5.38 -4.83 6.28
N LEU A 48 5.21 -4.48 7.56
CA LEU A 48 4.19 -3.54 8.01
C LEU A 48 4.33 -2.20 7.28
N GLY A 49 5.54 -1.64 7.26
CA GLY A 49 5.86 -0.41 6.54
C GLY A 49 5.57 -0.52 5.05
N ALA A 50 5.90 -1.65 4.42
CA ALA A 50 5.59 -1.85 3.01
C ALA A 50 4.09 -1.97 2.73
N ALA A 51 3.32 -2.61 3.62
CA ALA A 51 1.89 -2.79 3.48
C ALA A 51 1.12 -1.47 3.66
N PHE A 52 1.45 -0.68 4.67
CA PHE A 52 0.80 0.61 4.93
C PHE A 52 1.36 1.74 4.06
N GLY A 53 2.67 1.76 3.82
CA GLY A 53 3.31 2.73 2.93
C GLY A 53 2.94 2.57 1.45
N GLY A 54 2.27 1.47 1.06
CA GLY A 54 1.80 1.24 -0.30
C GLY A 54 0.85 2.32 -0.82
N GLU A 55 0.29 3.15 0.07
CA GLU A 55 -0.50 4.33 -0.27
C GLU A 55 0.31 5.43 -0.97
N ILE A 56 1.62 5.52 -0.73
CA ILE A 56 2.50 6.53 -1.35
C ILE A 56 2.45 6.41 -2.88
N PRO A 57 2.81 5.26 -3.48
CA PRO A 57 2.77 5.15 -4.93
C PRO A 57 1.36 5.13 -5.52
N MET A 58 0.35 4.71 -4.75
CA MET A 58 -1.06 4.87 -5.17
C MET A 58 -1.46 6.35 -5.29
N ALA A 59 -1.06 7.20 -4.35
CA ALA A 59 -1.35 8.64 -4.40
C ALA A 59 -0.62 9.34 -5.57
N PHE A 60 0.64 8.95 -5.85
CA PHE A 60 1.37 9.46 -7.02
C PHE A 60 0.73 9.02 -8.33
N ALA A 61 0.34 7.74 -8.42
CA ALA A 61 -0.38 7.21 -9.58
C ALA A 61 -1.70 7.96 -9.80
N ASP A 62 -2.44 8.29 -8.75
CA ASP A 62 -3.74 8.97 -8.87
C ASP A 62 -3.62 10.40 -9.41
N VAL A 63 -2.66 11.17 -8.88
CA VAL A 63 -2.49 12.59 -9.22
C VAL A 63 -1.75 12.80 -10.53
N SER A 64 -0.69 12.02 -10.76
CA SER A 64 0.29 12.28 -11.84
C SER A 64 0.23 11.26 -12.97
N GLU A 65 -0.63 10.24 -12.89
CA GLU A 65 -0.70 9.09 -13.81
C GLU A 65 0.69 8.48 -14.12
N SER A 66 1.61 8.63 -13.16
CA SER A 66 2.99 8.25 -13.28
C SER A 66 3.55 7.99 -11.89
N VAL A 67 4.50 7.05 -11.81
CA VAL A 67 5.17 6.71 -10.56
C VAL A 67 6.65 7.03 -10.73
N PRO A 68 7.04 8.32 -10.57
CA PRO A 68 8.42 8.75 -10.75
C PRO A 68 9.34 8.12 -9.69
N GLN A 69 10.65 8.13 -9.95
CA GLN A 69 11.61 7.50 -9.04
C GLN A 69 11.62 8.11 -7.63
N SER A 70 11.26 9.39 -7.50
CA SER A 70 11.07 10.06 -6.21
C SER A 70 10.01 9.39 -5.34
N CYS A 71 8.95 8.86 -5.93
CA CYS A 71 7.90 8.13 -5.22
C CYS A 71 8.46 6.86 -4.56
N TRP A 72 9.30 6.11 -5.26
CA TRP A 72 9.93 4.90 -4.72
C TRP A 72 10.90 5.23 -3.58
N LEU A 73 11.60 6.36 -3.66
CA LEU A 73 12.45 6.85 -2.57
C LEU A 73 11.62 7.18 -1.32
N MET A 74 10.46 7.83 -1.47
CA MET A 74 9.55 8.11 -0.36
C MET A 74 8.99 6.82 0.25
N PHE A 75 8.61 5.85 -0.59
CA PHE A 75 8.15 4.53 -0.14
C PHE A 75 9.23 3.79 0.65
N LEU A 76 10.48 3.79 0.16
CA LEU A 76 11.60 3.15 0.83
C LEU A 76 11.94 3.86 2.15
N ALA A 77 11.89 5.19 2.19
CA ALA A 77 12.05 5.95 3.42
C ALA A 77 10.97 5.60 4.47
N ASN A 78 9.72 5.40 4.05
CA ASN A 78 8.64 4.96 4.93
C ASN A 78 8.91 3.57 5.52
N ILE A 79 9.36 2.62 4.69
CA ILE A 79 9.73 1.27 5.13
C ILE A 79 10.87 1.30 6.15
N LEU A 80 11.92 2.07 5.88
CA LEU A 80 13.06 2.20 6.78
C LEU A 80 12.65 2.84 8.11
N TRP A 81 11.80 3.87 8.06
CA TRP A 81 11.27 4.50 9.25
C TRP A 81 10.43 3.53 10.09
N ALA A 82 9.51 2.79 9.46
CA ALA A 82 8.68 1.80 10.13
C ALA A 82 9.49 0.65 10.75
N GLY A 83 10.60 0.27 10.12
CA GLY A 83 11.50 -0.77 10.63
C GLY A 83 12.46 -0.30 11.73
N ALA A 84 12.73 1.00 11.84
CA ALA A 84 13.65 1.56 12.83
C ALA A 84 12.97 1.94 14.16
N TYR A 85 11.65 2.15 14.14
CA TYR A 85 10.83 2.45 15.32
C TYR A 85 10.53 1.18 16.12
#